data_AF-A0A257TAT6-F1
#
_entry.id   AF-A0A257TAT6-F1
#
_cell.length_a   1.000
_cell.length_b   1.000
_cell.length_c   1.000
_cell.angle_alpha   90.00
_cell.angle_beta   90.00
_cell.angle_gamma   90.00
#
_symmetry.space_group_name_H-M   'P 1'
#
loop_
_entity.id
_entity.type
_entity.pdbx_description
1 polymer ?
#
loop_
_entity_poly.entity_id
_entity_poly.type
_entity_poly.pdbx_seq_one_letter_code
_entity_poly.pdbx_strand_id
1 'polypeptide(L)'
;MYKLLLCWRYLRTRYIALASVISVTLGVATMIVVNAVMSGFSHEMKNRIHGILSDVIFESHSATGFDDPEYHIEHIRRVAGDYIAGMTPTVHVPAMLTFEYSGTHHTRPVTLIGIDEETQSQASDFGKYLLHPANREQMSFELRDGGFDTADRQAGAPAEGRRVLRKAGWSHRREWVEWKKAFDASHPQRVEPPEPDGEQAAVGEVGDESVVLISATEKTPAADAEADQEQAPAGSPAIDPFKPQGDVFDPAAEQHTGLVLGIALSSYRDDNGKERFLLLPGDDVMLTFPNAAIPPGAANGKFTIVDFYESKMSEYDSTFV
;
A
#
# COMPACT_ATOMS: atom_id res chain seq x y z
N MET A 1 10.48 -63.80 33.08
CA MET A 1 9.24 -62.99 33.00
C MET A 1 8.89 -62.23 34.29
N TYR A 2 9.22 -62.72 35.49
CA TYR A 2 8.86 -62.04 36.76
C TYR A 2 9.61 -60.73 37.09
N LYS A 3 10.77 -60.45 36.47
CA LYS A 3 11.59 -59.26 36.80
C LYS A 3 10.85 -57.94 36.54
N LEU A 4 10.14 -57.82 35.41
CA LEU A 4 9.33 -56.63 35.09
C LEU A 4 8.17 -56.42 36.06
N LEU A 5 7.46 -57.51 36.43
CA LEU A 5 6.39 -57.49 37.43
C LEU A 5 6.88 -57.04 38.81
N LEU A 6 8.07 -57.50 39.22
CA LEU A 6 8.72 -57.08 40.46
C LEU A 6 9.16 -55.61 40.43
N CYS A 7 9.79 -55.16 39.34
CA CYS A 7 10.19 -53.76 39.15
C CYS A 7 8.98 -52.81 39.19
N TRP A 8 7.88 -53.17 38.50
CA TRP A 8 6.64 -52.40 38.49
C TRP A 8 6.02 -52.28 39.88
N ARG A 9 5.98 -53.39 40.64
CA ARG A 9 5.47 -53.37 42.02
C ARG A 9 6.33 -52.47 42.92
N TYR A 10 7.66 -52.54 42.80
CA TYR A 10 8.58 -51.70 43.56
C TYR A 10 8.44 -50.20 43.25
N LEU A 11 8.31 -49.84 41.98
CA LEU A 11 8.07 -48.47 41.52
C LEU A 11 6.78 -47.87 42.09
N ARG A 12 5.70 -48.66 42.17
CA ARG A 12 4.40 -48.20 42.66
C ARG A 12 4.35 -48.03 44.18
N THR A 13 5.14 -48.79 44.93
CA THR A 13 5.13 -48.76 46.41
C THR A 13 6.12 -47.78 47.02
N ARG A 14 7.16 -47.35 46.30
CA ARG A 14 8.25 -46.52 46.85
C ARG A 14 8.21 -45.10 46.29
N TYR A 15 7.67 -44.16 47.05
CA TYR A 15 7.49 -42.75 46.64
C TYR A 15 8.77 -42.05 46.14
N ILE A 16 9.94 -42.39 46.71
CA ILE A 16 11.24 -41.82 46.29
C ILE A 16 11.57 -42.16 44.83
N ALA A 17 11.24 -43.38 44.39
CA ALA A 17 11.49 -43.80 43.01
C ALA A 17 10.58 -43.06 42.02
N LEU A 18 9.32 -42.84 42.40
CA LEU A 18 8.36 -42.10 41.61
C LEU A 18 8.74 -40.62 41.48
N ALA A 19 9.19 -39.99 42.56
CA ALA A 19 9.70 -38.61 42.55
C ALA A 19 10.92 -38.45 41.62
N SER A 20 11.83 -39.43 41.60
CA SER A 20 12.99 -39.42 40.69
C SER A 20 12.59 -39.51 39.22
N VAL A 21 11.63 -40.39 38.88
CA VAL A 21 11.13 -40.50 37.50
C VAL A 21 10.44 -39.20 37.07
N ILE A 22 9.60 -38.60 37.93
CA ILE A 22 8.95 -37.32 37.61
C ILE A 22 9.98 -36.22 37.40
N SER A 23 11.03 -36.14 38.24
CA SER A 23 12.08 -35.14 38.11
C SER A 23 12.82 -35.26 36.77
N VAL A 24 13.23 -36.47 36.40
CA VAL A 24 13.88 -36.72 35.10
C VAL A 24 12.91 -36.45 33.95
N THR A 25 11.65 -36.86 34.07
CA THR A 25 10.62 -36.63 33.03
C THR A 25 10.38 -35.13 32.82
N LEU A 26 10.29 -34.35 33.90
CA LEU A 26 10.13 -32.89 33.83
C LEU A 26 11.36 -32.26 33.18
N GLY A 27 12.58 -32.68 33.54
CA GLY A 27 13.82 -32.17 32.95
C GLY A 27 13.97 -32.49 31.46
N VAL A 28 13.58 -33.70 31.05
CA VAL A 28 13.56 -34.06 29.63
C VAL A 28 12.45 -33.31 28.89
N ALA A 29 11.27 -33.16 29.50
CA ALA A 29 10.16 -32.42 28.91
C ALA A 29 10.51 -30.95 28.68
N THR A 30 11.15 -30.27 29.64
CA THR A 30 11.58 -28.87 29.46
C THR A 30 12.62 -28.74 28.34
N MET A 31 13.58 -29.66 28.25
CA MET A 31 14.57 -29.68 27.16
C MET A 31 13.91 -29.86 25.78
N ILE A 32 12.92 -30.76 25.68
CA ILE A 32 12.16 -30.98 24.44
C ILE A 32 11.34 -29.73 24.08
N VAL A 33 10.58 -29.17 25.03
CA VAL A 33 9.70 -28.02 24.79
C VAL A 33 10.51 -26.81 24.32
N VAL A 34 11.64 -26.50 24.96
CA VAL A 34 12.45 -25.33 24.57
C VAL A 34 12.99 -25.49 23.15
N ASN A 35 13.54 -26.66 22.81
CA ASN A 35 14.04 -26.89 21.45
C ASN A 35 12.92 -26.86 20.41
N ALA A 36 11.76 -27.43 20.75
CA ALA A 36 10.59 -27.43 19.86
C ALA A 36 10.05 -26.00 19.62
N VAL A 37 9.94 -25.18 20.67
CA VAL A 37 9.47 -23.79 20.56
C VAL A 37 10.45 -22.96 19.74
N MET A 38 11.75 -23.05 20.01
CA MET A 38 12.76 -22.30 19.27
C MET A 38 12.79 -22.71 17.80
N SER A 39 12.81 -24.02 17.52
CA SER A 39 12.78 -24.54 16.15
C SER A 39 11.50 -24.14 15.41
N GLY A 40 10.34 -24.19 16.06
CA GLY A 40 9.05 -23.80 15.48
C GLY A 40 9.01 -22.32 15.12
N PHE A 41 9.45 -21.46 16.05
CA PHE A 41 9.51 -20.02 15.82
C PHE A 41 10.49 -19.65 14.70
N SER A 42 11.69 -20.21 14.70
CA SER A 42 12.67 -19.97 13.63
C SER A 42 12.16 -20.42 12.26
N HIS A 43 11.47 -21.56 12.18
CA HIS A 43 10.89 -22.04 10.94
C HIS A 43 9.78 -21.12 10.43
N GLU A 44 8.85 -20.72 11.30
CA GLU A 44 7.77 -19.77 10.97
C GLU A 44 8.32 -18.41 10.53
N MET A 45 9.27 -17.86 11.28
CA MET A 45 9.87 -16.55 10.94
C MET A 45 10.60 -16.62 9.60
N LYS A 46 11.37 -17.68 9.35
CA LYS A 46 12.07 -17.88 8.08
C LYS A 46 11.09 -17.99 6.91
N ASN A 47 10.06 -18.83 7.03
CA ASN A 47 9.07 -19.02 5.96
C ASN A 47 8.33 -17.71 5.66
N ARG A 48 8.07 -16.88 6.67
CA ARG A 48 7.41 -15.58 6.49
C ARG A 48 8.30 -14.57 5.77
N ILE A 49 9.58 -14.47 6.14
CA ILE A 49 10.51 -13.56 5.46
C ILE A 49 10.71 -13.99 4.00
N HIS A 50 10.91 -15.29 3.76
CA HIS A 50 11.13 -15.84 2.42
C HIS A 50 9.86 -15.86 1.55
N GLY A 51 8.67 -15.83 2.13
CA GLY A 51 7.42 -15.77 1.35
C GLY A 51 7.17 -14.38 0.77
N ILE A 52 7.66 -13.32 1.45
CA ILE A 52 7.44 -11.93 1.03
C ILE A 52 8.48 -11.52 -0.02
N LEU A 53 9.75 -11.83 0.23
CA LEU A 53 10.85 -11.49 -0.66
C LEU A 53 11.12 -12.61 -1.67
N SER A 54 11.53 -12.24 -2.88
CA SER A 54 12.02 -13.22 -3.87
C SER A 54 13.34 -13.84 -3.41
N ASP A 55 13.56 -15.13 -3.70
CA ASP A 55 14.78 -15.86 -3.31
C ASP A 55 16.06 -15.26 -3.92
N VAL A 56 15.95 -14.69 -5.12
CA VAL A 56 17.03 -14.03 -5.85
C VAL A 56 16.51 -12.72 -6.41
N ILE A 57 17.22 -11.62 -6.14
CA ILE A 57 16.91 -10.28 -6.62
C ILE A 57 18.03 -9.84 -7.55
N PHE A 58 17.65 -9.39 -8.75
CA PHE A 58 18.57 -8.79 -9.71
C PHE A 58 18.32 -7.28 -9.74
N GLU A 59 19.19 -6.52 -9.07
CA GLU A 59 19.04 -5.07 -8.89
C GLU A 59 20.10 -4.28 -9.68
N SER A 60 19.70 -3.09 -10.13
CA SER A 60 20.60 -2.10 -10.71
C SER A 60 20.99 -1.09 -9.64
N HIS A 61 22.24 -0.65 -9.66
CA HIS A 61 22.73 0.41 -8.77
C HIS A 61 22.37 1.82 -9.29
N SER A 62 21.81 1.92 -10.50
CA SER A 62 21.37 3.18 -11.09
C SER A 62 19.99 3.59 -10.58
N ALA A 63 19.75 4.89 -10.43
CA ALA A 63 18.45 5.45 -10.10
C ALA A 63 17.38 5.19 -11.19
N THR A 64 17.80 4.93 -12.43
CA THR A 64 16.90 4.65 -13.56
C THR A 64 16.49 3.17 -13.65
N GLY A 65 17.15 2.27 -12.91
CA GLY A 65 16.89 0.84 -12.99
C GLY A 65 17.53 0.15 -14.21
N PHE A 66 16.86 -0.89 -14.71
CA PHE A 66 17.18 -1.58 -15.97
C PHE A 66 16.18 -1.16 -17.05
N ASP A 67 16.66 -0.94 -18.26
CA ASP A 67 15.81 -0.78 -19.44
C ASP A 67 15.41 -2.16 -19.98
N ASP A 68 14.24 -2.26 -20.62
CA ASP A 68 13.74 -3.49 -21.28
C ASP A 68 13.77 -4.74 -20.37
N PRO A 69 12.83 -4.85 -19.41
CA PRO A 69 12.78 -5.98 -18.49
C PRO A 69 12.59 -7.31 -19.22
N GLU A 70 11.86 -7.34 -20.33
CA GLU A 70 11.62 -8.55 -21.13
C GLU A 70 12.92 -9.14 -21.68
N TYR A 71 13.82 -8.30 -22.20
CA TYR A 71 15.13 -8.74 -22.67
C TYR A 71 15.92 -9.45 -21.56
N HIS A 72 15.95 -8.86 -20.36
CA HIS A 72 16.65 -9.43 -19.22
C HIS A 72 16.04 -10.77 -18.76
N ILE A 73 14.71 -10.83 -18.68
CA ILE A 73 13.97 -12.05 -18.31
C ILE A 73 14.26 -13.18 -19.31
N GLU A 74 14.26 -12.88 -20.61
CA GLU A 74 14.54 -13.89 -21.64
C GLU A 74 15.99 -14.39 -21.54
N HIS A 75 16.95 -13.48 -21.32
CA HIS A 75 18.36 -13.84 -21.19
C HIS A 75 18.61 -14.76 -19.99
N ILE A 76 17.99 -14.44 -18.84
CA ILE A 76 18.08 -15.27 -17.63
C ILE A 76 17.42 -16.63 -17.88
N ARG A 77 16.25 -16.66 -18.54
CA ARG A 77 15.54 -17.91 -18.86
C ARG A 77 16.36 -18.81 -19.78
N ARG A 78 17.13 -18.27 -20.72
CA ARG A 78 18.03 -19.06 -21.60
C ARG A 78 19.14 -19.79 -20.84
N VAL A 79 19.63 -19.21 -19.73
CA VAL A 79 20.75 -19.76 -18.96
C VAL A 79 20.26 -20.70 -17.86
N ALA A 80 19.19 -20.34 -17.15
CA ALA A 80 18.77 -21.02 -15.92
C ALA A 80 17.27 -21.35 -15.87
N GLY A 81 16.56 -21.31 -17.01
CA GLY A 81 15.11 -21.51 -17.09
C GLY A 81 14.58 -22.76 -16.39
N ASP A 82 15.33 -23.87 -16.43
CA ASP A 82 14.93 -25.14 -15.79
C ASP A 82 14.90 -25.08 -14.26
N TYR A 83 15.61 -24.11 -13.65
CA TYR A 83 15.68 -23.92 -12.20
C TYR A 83 14.77 -22.81 -11.68
N ILE A 84 14.08 -22.10 -12.57
CA ILE A 84 13.32 -20.90 -12.26
C ILE A 84 11.83 -21.24 -12.22
N ALA A 85 11.22 -21.13 -11.04
CA ALA A 85 9.78 -21.32 -10.88
C ALA A 85 8.94 -20.14 -11.41
N GLY A 86 9.43 -18.91 -11.23
CA GLY A 86 8.77 -17.69 -11.67
C GLY A 86 9.73 -16.50 -11.66
N MET A 87 9.47 -15.51 -12.52
CA MET A 87 10.20 -14.24 -12.60
C MET A 87 9.20 -13.13 -12.87
N THR A 88 9.45 -11.97 -12.28
CA THR A 88 8.61 -10.78 -12.38
C THR A 88 9.52 -9.55 -12.37
N PRO A 89 9.27 -8.56 -13.24
CA PRO A 89 9.93 -7.26 -13.12
C PRO A 89 9.30 -6.46 -11.97
N THR A 90 10.14 -5.89 -11.10
CA THR A 90 9.66 -5.01 -10.03
C THR A 90 10.44 -3.71 -10.00
N VAL A 91 9.75 -2.64 -9.57
CA VAL A 91 10.36 -1.31 -9.41
C VAL A 91 10.19 -0.88 -7.96
N HIS A 92 11.29 -0.59 -7.27
CA HIS A 92 11.28 -0.20 -5.86
C HIS A 92 11.65 1.28 -5.72
N VAL A 93 10.72 2.09 -5.22
CA VAL A 93 10.91 3.53 -5.06
C VAL A 93 10.48 3.98 -3.67
N PRO A 94 11.32 4.71 -2.92
CA PRO A 94 10.88 5.34 -1.68
C PRO A 94 9.85 6.44 -1.99
N ALA A 95 8.72 6.43 -1.29
CA ALA A 95 7.61 7.34 -1.52
C ALA A 95 7.01 7.87 -0.21
N MET A 96 6.18 8.89 -0.30
CA MET A 96 5.40 9.43 0.82
C MET A 96 3.91 9.23 0.52
N LEU A 97 3.23 8.46 1.37
CA LEU A 97 1.78 8.27 1.33
C LEU A 97 1.12 9.40 2.11
N THR A 98 0.26 10.16 1.45
CA THR A 98 -0.56 11.21 2.07
C THR A 98 -2.03 10.88 1.88
N PHE A 99 -2.78 10.89 2.98
CA PHE A 99 -4.22 10.65 2.98
C PHE A 99 -4.90 11.58 3.99
N GLU A 100 -6.18 11.83 3.78
CA GLU A 100 -6.98 12.61 4.72
C GLU A 100 -7.78 11.68 5.63
N TYR A 101 -7.73 11.92 6.93
CA TYR A 101 -8.58 11.24 7.89
C TYR A 101 -9.11 12.24 8.91
N SER A 102 -10.43 12.22 9.14
CA SER A 102 -11.10 13.12 10.08
C SER A 102 -10.79 14.62 9.86
N GLY A 103 -10.60 15.04 8.60
CA GLY A 103 -10.32 16.44 8.25
C GLY A 103 -8.86 16.88 8.40
N THR A 104 -7.93 15.96 8.70
CA THR A 104 -6.50 16.22 8.83
C THR A 104 -5.71 15.36 7.83
N HIS A 105 -4.69 15.95 7.19
CA HIS A 105 -3.78 15.21 6.34
C HIS A 105 -2.76 14.46 7.18
N HIS A 106 -2.64 13.16 6.94
CA HIS A 106 -1.63 12.29 7.52
C HIS A 106 -0.66 11.88 6.42
N THR A 107 0.63 12.01 6.71
CA THR A 107 1.71 11.63 5.79
C THR A 107 2.57 10.55 6.43
N ARG A 108 2.84 9.46 5.70
CA ARG A 108 3.66 8.33 6.14
C ARG A 108 4.72 8.00 5.09
N PRO A 109 5.99 7.78 5.47
CA PRO A 109 7.00 7.27 4.55
C PRO A 109 6.67 5.80 4.22
N VAL A 110 6.74 5.46 2.94
CA VAL A 110 6.43 4.13 2.41
C VAL A 110 7.43 3.75 1.32
N THR A 111 7.49 2.47 0.99
CA THR A 111 8.19 1.96 -0.19
C THR A 111 7.14 1.57 -1.21
N LEU A 112 7.10 2.28 -2.33
CA LEU A 112 6.25 1.97 -3.47
C LEU A 112 6.91 0.86 -4.29
N ILE A 113 6.18 -0.23 -4.51
CA ILE A 113 6.63 -1.37 -5.31
C ILE A 113 5.74 -1.50 -6.54
N GLY A 114 6.26 -1.14 -7.71
CA GLY A 114 5.63 -1.46 -8.98
C GLY A 114 5.76 -2.96 -9.25
N ILE A 115 4.63 -3.64 -9.41
CA ILE A 115 4.56 -5.09 -9.67
C ILE A 115 3.69 -5.36 -10.89
N ASP A 116 3.99 -6.45 -11.58
CA ASP A 116 3.17 -6.97 -12.67
C ASP A 116 2.05 -7.89 -12.13
N GLU A 117 0.84 -7.73 -12.65
CA GLU A 117 -0.36 -8.42 -12.14
C GLU A 117 -0.35 -9.93 -12.45
N GLU A 118 0.22 -10.32 -13.59
CA GLU A 118 0.21 -11.71 -14.06
C GLU A 118 1.33 -12.54 -13.43
N THR A 119 2.53 -11.96 -13.32
CA THR A 119 3.75 -12.71 -12.97
C THR A 119 4.11 -12.64 -11.49
N GLN A 120 3.73 -11.59 -10.76
CA GLN A 120 4.13 -11.40 -9.35
C GLN A 120 3.72 -12.57 -8.44
N SER A 121 2.51 -13.09 -8.64
CA SER A 121 1.96 -14.20 -7.82
C SER A 121 2.70 -15.53 -8.03
N GLN A 122 3.50 -15.66 -9.10
CA GLN A 122 4.31 -16.84 -9.37
C GLN A 122 5.71 -16.72 -8.74
N ALA A 123 6.23 -15.50 -8.63
CA ALA A 123 7.57 -15.21 -8.12
C ALA A 123 7.61 -14.97 -6.60
N SER A 124 6.46 -14.70 -5.96
CA SER A 124 6.34 -14.43 -4.53
C SER A 124 5.03 -14.99 -3.98
N ASP A 125 4.97 -15.26 -2.67
CA ASP A 125 3.74 -15.64 -1.97
C ASP A 125 2.78 -14.46 -1.76
N PHE A 126 3.07 -13.29 -2.33
CA PHE A 126 2.28 -12.06 -2.26
C PHE A 126 0.77 -12.29 -2.37
N GLY A 127 0.32 -13.00 -3.42
CA GLY A 127 -1.10 -13.27 -3.66
C GLY A 127 -1.80 -13.97 -2.49
N LYS A 128 -1.10 -14.84 -1.73
CA LYS A 128 -1.69 -15.57 -0.58
C LYS A 128 -2.10 -14.64 0.57
N TYR A 129 -1.47 -13.47 0.67
CA TYR A 129 -1.62 -12.51 1.76
C TYR A 129 -2.58 -11.35 1.46
N LEU A 130 -3.18 -11.33 0.26
CA LEU A 130 -4.22 -10.36 -0.09
C LEU A 130 -5.51 -10.61 0.70
N LEU A 131 -6.33 -9.58 0.89
CA LEU A 131 -7.55 -9.66 1.69
C LEU A 131 -8.77 -10.13 0.88
N HIS A 132 -8.86 -9.78 -0.40
CA HIS A 132 -9.96 -10.23 -1.26
C HIS A 132 -9.72 -11.67 -1.78
N PRO A 133 -10.67 -12.61 -1.66
CA PRO A 133 -10.47 -14.00 -2.08
C PRO A 133 -10.17 -14.17 -3.57
N ALA A 134 -10.82 -13.42 -4.45
CA ALA A 134 -10.54 -13.50 -5.89
C ALA A 134 -9.13 -13.02 -6.23
N ASN A 135 -8.61 -12.01 -5.52
CA ASN A 135 -7.28 -11.45 -5.78
C ASN A 135 -6.17 -12.43 -5.34
N ARG A 136 -6.49 -13.42 -4.51
CA ARG A 136 -5.54 -14.49 -4.12
C ARG A 136 -5.37 -15.55 -5.19
N GLU A 137 -6.39 -15.76 -6.01
CA GLU A 137 -6.31 -16.68 -7.14
C GLU A 137 -5.64 -15.97 -8.32
N GLN A 138 -6.13 -14.77 -8.64
CA GLN A 138 -5.55 -13.92 -9.67
C GLN A 138 -5.62 -12.47 -9.22
N MET A 139 -4.46 -11.88 -8.99
CA MET A 139 -4.33 -10.49 -8.58
C MET A 139 -4.78 -9.55 -9.71
N SER A 140 -5.42 -8.45 -9.34
CA SER A 140 -5.88 -7.43 -10.26
C SER A 140 -5.88 -6.08 -9.54
N PHE A 141 -5.51 -5.03 -10.27
CA PHE A 141 -5.59 -3.64 -9.81
C PHE A 141 -6.98 -3.01 -10.01
N GLU A 142 -8.00 -3.82 -10.27
CA GLU A 142 -9.38 -3.36 -10.32
C GLU A 142 -10.04 -3.48 -8.94
N LEU A 143 -10.71 -2.39 -8.51
CA LEU A 143 -11.49 -2.38 -7.29
C LEU A 143 -12.63 -3.39 -7.40
N ARG A 144 -12.69 -4.31 -6.44
CA ARG A 144 -13.75 -5.32 -6.37
C ARG A 144 -14.99 -4.76 -5.66
N ASP A 145 -16.14 -5.33 -5.99
CA ASP A 145 -17.41 -4.97 -5.35
C ASP A 145 -17.62 -5.83 -4.09
N GLY A 146 -17.17 -5.34 -2.93
CA GLY A 146 -17.32 -6.03 -1.65
C GLY A 146 -16.49 -7.32 -1.53
N GLY A 147 -16.89 -8.18 -0.59
CA GLY A 147 -16.34 -9.54 -0.48
C GLY A 147 -15.01 -9.68 0.27
N PHE A 148 -14.48 -8.60 0.84
CA PHE A 148 -13.26 -8.63 1.64
C PHE A 148 -13.41 -9.45 2.93
N ASP A 149 -12.35 -10.16 3.31
CA ASP A 149 -12.35 -10.97 4.53
C ASP A 149 -12.55 -10.09 5.77
N THR A 150 -13.62 -10.38 6.53
CA THR A 150 -13.95 -9.68 7.78
C THR A 150 -13.40 -10.36 9.03
N ALA A 151 -12.85 -11.57 8.87
CA ALA A 151 -12.23 -12.31 9.95
C ALA A 151 -10.73 -12.06 9.97
N ASP A 152 -10.17 -11.96 11.18
CA ASP A 152 -8.73 -12.00 11.32
C ASP A 152 -8.27 -13.44 11.10
N ARG A 153 -7.52 -13.66 10.01
CA ARG A 153 -6.93 -14.95 9.67
C ARG A 153 -5.91 -15.42 10.70
N GLN A 154 -5.42 -14.52 11.56
CA GLN A 154 -4.50 -14.82 12.65
C GLN A 154 -5.23 -15.31 13.90
N ALA A 155 -6.38 -14.70 14.23
CA ALA A 155 -7.12 -15.02 15.44
C ALA A 155 -8.18 -16.12 15.25
N GLY A 156 -8.56 -16.44 14.00
CA GLY A 156 -9.58 -17.45 13.68
C GLY A 156 -11.01 -17.06 14.09
N ALA A 157 -11.18 -15.89 14.73
CA ALA A 157 -12.46 -15.33 15.13
C ALA A 157 -12.74 -14.04 14.33
N PRO A 158 -14.01 -13.75 14.00
CA PRO A 158 -14.38 -12.48 13.38
C PRO A 158 -14.04 -11.32 14.31
N ALA A 159 -13.03 -10.53 13.93
CA ALA A 159 -12.66 -9.33 14.67
C ALA A 159 -13.77 -8.30 14.48
N GLU A 160 -14.38 -7.84 15.57
CA GLU A 160 -15.54 -6.94 15.53
C GLU A 160 -15.23 -5.64 14.76
N GLY A 161 -13.97 -5.18 14.82
CA GLY A 161 -13.45 -4.02 14.08
C GLY A 161 -13.37 -4.21 12.56
N ARG A 162 -13.16 -5.44 12.07
CA ARG A 162 -13.05 -5.77 10.64
C ARG A 162 -14.40 -5.89 9.92
N ARG A 163 -15.52 -5.76 10.64
CA ARG A 163 -16.87 -5.76 10.04
C ARG A 163 -17.08 -4.63 9.03
N VAL A 164 -16.32 -3.54 9.15
CA VAL A 164 -16.34 -2.42 8.20
C VAL A 164 -15.91 -2.84 6.79
N LEU A 165 -14.99 -3.80 6.68
CA LEU A 165 -14.48 -4.31 5.40
C LEU A 165 -15.55 -5.01 4.56
N ARG A 166 -16.67 -5.44 5.17
CA ARG A 166 -17.79 -6.04 4.43
C ARG A 166 -18.36 -5.10 3.37
N LYS A 167 -18.31 -3.79 3.63
CA LYS A 167 -18.79 -2.74 2.73
C LYS A 167 -17.68 -2.12 1.88
N ALA A 168 -16.42 -2.51 2.10
CA ALA A 168 -15.30 -1.96 1.33
C ALA A 168 -15.42 -2.30 -0.16
N GLY A 169 -14.76 -1.53 -1.01
CA GLY A 169 -14.88 -1.63 -2.47
C GLY A 169 -15.79 -0.55 -3.05
N TRP A 170 -16.41 -0.87 -4.19
CA TRP A 170 -17.32 0.06 -4.89
C TRP A 170 -18.49 0.54 -4.05
N SER A 171 -19.05 -0.31 -3.17
CA SER A 171 -20.12 0.12 -2.26
C SER A 171 -19.68 1.22 -1.31
N HIS A 172 -18.49 1.13 -0.71
CA HIS A 172 -17.93 2.17 0.16
C HIS A 172 -17.62 3.44 -0.62
N ARG A 173 -16.99 3.30 -1.80
CA ARG A 173 -16.66 4.44 -2.66
C ARG A 173 -17.90 5.25 -3.06
N ARG A 174 -18.99 4.58 -3.46
CA ARG A 174 -20.26 5.25 -3.80
C ARG A 174 -20.89 5.94 -2.59
N GLU A 175 -20.94 5.26 -1.44
CA GLU A 175 -21.43 5.85 -0.18
C GLU A 175 -20.62 7.11 0.19
N TRP A 176 -19.29 7.08 0.01
CA TRP A 176 -18.40 8.20 0.28
C TRP A 176 -18.64 9.39 -0.67
N VAL A 177 -18.80 9.14 -1.97
CA VAL A 177 -19.08 10.19 -2.96
C VAL A 177 -20.41 10.89 -2.68
N GLU A 178 -21.47 10.14 -2.33
CA GLU A 178 -22.75 10.72 -1.94
C GLU A 178 -22.63 11.58 -0.69
N TRP A 179 -21.90 11.08 0.31
CA TRP A 179 -21.63 11.83 1.54
C TRP A 179 -20.83 13.10 1.29
N LYS A 180 -19.76 13.05 0.49
CA LYS A 180 -18.92 14.20 0.14
C LYS A 180 -19.75 15.27 -0.60
N LYS A 181 -20.54 14.88 -1.59
CA LYS A 181 -21.47 15.80 -2.30
C LYS A 181 -22.44 16.49 -1.33
N ALA A 182 -23.02 15.74 -0.40
CA ALA A 182 -23.93 16.31 0.61
C ALA A 182 -23.19 17.23 1.61
N PHE A 183 -21.97 16.85 1.99
CA PHE A 183 -21.12 17.64 2.88
C PHE A 183 -20.73 18.98 2.25
N ASP A 184 -20.25 18.96 1.01
CA ASP A 184 -19.86 20.16 0.25
C ASP A 184 -21.05 21.09 0.02
N ALA A 185 -22.23 20.53 -0.28
CA ALA A 185 -23.48 21.29 -0.40
C ALA A 185 -23.87 22.00 0.91
N SER A 186 -23.52 21.43 2.06
CA SER A 186 -23.79 22.01 3.38
C SER A 186 -22.70 22.97 3.88
N HIS A 187 -21.49 22.92 3.33
CA HIS A 187 -20.33 23.74 3.75
C HIS A 187 -19.64 24.44 2.56
N PRO A 188 -20.33 25.34 1.82
CA PRO A 188 -19.85 25.92 0.57
C PRO A 188 -18.62 26.84 0.71
N GLN A 189 -18.21 27.21 1.93
CA GLN A 189 -17.01 28.04 2.17
C GLN A 189 -15.70 27.23 2.21
N ARG A 190 -15.76 25.90 2.29
CA ARG A 190 -14.58 25.02 2.28
C ARG A 190 -14.34 24.55 0.85
N VAL A 191 -13.94 25.46 -0.03
CA VAL A 191 -13.44 25.09 -1.36
C VAL A 191 -12.09 24.41 -1.13
N GLU A 192 -12.02 23.09 -1.36
CA GLU A 192 -10.74 22.38 -1.43
C GLU A 192 -9.84 23.15 -2.42
N PRO A 193 -8.55 23.37 -2.11
CA PRO A 193 -7.63 23.93 -3.09
C PRO A 193 -7.74 23.10 -4.39
N PRO A 194 -7.70 23.73 -5.57
CA PRO A 194 -7.88 23.03 -6.84
C PRO A 194 -6.95 21.83 -6.86
N GLU A 195 -7.52 20.69 -7.23
CA GLU A 195 -6.78 19.44 -7.31
C GLU A 195 -5.53 19.69 -8.16
N PRO A 196 -4.33 19.27 -7.72
CA PRO A 196 -3.19 19.30 -8.61
C PRO A 196 -3.50 18.31 -9.72
N ASP A 197 -3.96 18.84 -10.85
CA ASP A 197 -4.13 18.08 -12.08
C ASP A 197 -2.83 17.31 -12.29
N GLY A 198 -2.93 15.99 -12.41
CA GLY A 198 -1.79 15.10 -12.68
C GLY A 198 -1.15 15.33 -14.05
N GLU A 199 -1.40 16.47 -14.68
CA GLU A 199 -0.67 16.94 -15.85
C GLU A 199 0.76 17.24 -15.43
N GLN A 200 1.62 16.31 -15.83
CA GLN A 200 3.06 16.49 -15.93
C GLN A 200 3.35 17.91 -16.41
N ALA A 201 4.00 18.71 -15.57
CA ALA A 201 4.65 19.91 -16.02
C ALA A 201 5.66 19.48 -17.09
N ALA A 202 5.26 19.61 -18.37
CA ALA A 202 6.16 19.51 -19.49
C ALA A 202 7.22 20.58 -19.30
N VAL A 203 8.38 20.18 -18.79
CA VAL A 203 9.57 21.03 -18.74
C VAL A 203 9.92 21.30 -20.19
N GLY A 204 9.67 22.53 -20.63
CA GLY A 204 9.92 22.98 -21.98
C GLY A 204 11.36 22.70 -22.41
N GLU A 205 11.50 22.34 -23.68
CA GLU A 205 12.76 22.22 -24.39
C GLU A 205 13.67 23.41 -24.08
N VAL A 206 14.85 23.13 -23.51
CA VAL A 206 15.92 24.10 -23.36
C VAL A 206 16.57 24.29 -24.72
N GLY A 207 16.02 25.23 -25.49
CA GLY A 207 16.65 25.81 -26.67
C GLY A 207 17.45 27.06 -26.28
N ASP A 208 18.77 26.86 -26.23
CA ASP A 208 19.86 27.77 -26.59
C ASP A 208 19.96 29.21 -26.01
N GLU A 209 21.21 29.63 -25.89
CA GLU A 209 21.74 30.78 -25.16
C GLU A 209 21.16 32.15 -25.54
N SER A 210 20.96 33.02 -24.54
CA SER A 210 21.74 34.29 -24.42
C SER A 210 21.29 35.14 -23.24
N VAL A 211 22.24 35.39 -22.35
CA VAL A 211 22.19 36.34 -21.24
C VAL A 211 22.35 37.75 -21.79
N VAL A 212 21.38 38.65 -21.54
CA VAL A 212 21.61 40.10 -21.57
C VAL A 212 20.89 40.76 -20.38
N LEU A 213 21.66 41.05 -19.34
CA LEU A 213 21.42 42.14 -18.40
C LEU A 213 21.48 43.47 -19.15
N ILE A 214 20.64 44.46 -18.80
CA ILE A 214 21.02 45.88 -18.57
C ILE A 214 19.79 46.77 -18.21
N SER A 215 19.96 47.44 -17.07
CA SER A 215 19.51 48.77 -16.59
C SER A 215 18.04 49.22 -16.57
N ALA A 216 17.66 49.67 -15.37
CA ALA A 216 16.63 50.66 -15.08
C ALA A 216 17.01 52.08 -15.54
N THR A 217 16.03 52.89 -15.96
CA THR A 217 16.04 54.37 -15.84
C THR A 217 14.59 54.93 -15.91
N GLU A 218 14.23 55.60 -14.82
CA GLU A 218 13.35 56.79 -14.58
C GLU A 218 12.13 57.16 -15.47
N LYS A 219 10.95 57.18 -14.81
CA LYS A 219 9.95 58.28 -14.65
C LYS A 219 10.18 59.57 -15.48
N THR A 220 9.18 60.21 -16.12
CA THR A 220 8.02 61.00 -15.57
C THR A 220 7.28 61.70 -16.77
N PRO A 221 6.17 62.50 -16.64
CA PRO A 221 4.73 62.11 -16.61
C PRO A 221 3.76 62.87 -17.57
N ALA A 222 2.46 62.55 -17.40
CA ALA A 222 1.27 63.42 -17.39
C ALA A 222 0.49 63.72 -18.69
N ALA A 223 -0.78 63.30 -18.71
CA ALA A 223 -1.94 64.20 -18.80
C ALA A 223 -3.27 63.44 -18.58
N ASP A 224 -4.12 64.00 -17.73
CA ASP A 224 -5.43 63.54 -17.31
C ASP A 224 -6.52 63.69 -18.40
N ALA A 225 -7.48 62.76 -18.43
CA ALA A 225 -8.85 63.02 -18.90
C ALA A 225 -9.82 62.04 -18.22
N GLU A 226 -10.78 62.60 -17.49
CA GLU A 226 -11.79 61.94 -16.67
C GLU A 226 -12.95 61.33 -17.50
N ALA A 227 -13.60 60.35 -16.84
CA ALA A 227 -15.01 59.96 -16.92
C ALA A 227 -15.55 59.26 -18.21
N ASP A 228 -15.89 57.97 -18.07
CA ASP A 228 -17.28 57.60 -17.80
C ASP A 228 -17.39 56.18 -17.24
N GLN A 229 -18.02 56.06 -16.06
CA GLN A 229 -18.48 54.81 -15.49
C GLN A 229 -19.92 54.57 -15.97
N GLU A 230 -20.15 53.45 -16.66
CA GLU A 230 -21.50 52.93 -16.85
C GLU A 230 -21.54 51.46 -16.42
N GLN A 231 -22.37 51.20 -15.42
CA GLN A 231 -22.48 49.94 -14.69
C GLN A 231 -23.74 49.17 -15.15
N ALA A 232 -23.55 47.86 -15.31
CA ALA A 232 -24.52 46.74 -15.28
C ALA A 232 -25.30 46.39 -16.58
N PRO A 233 -25.71 45.10 -16.80
CA PRO A 233 -25.84 44.04 -15.80
C PRO A 233 -25.14 42.70 -16.11
N ALA A 234 -25.05 41.89 -15.04
CA ALA A 234 -24.55 40.53 -15.01
C ALA A 234 -25.24 39.62 -16.03
N GLY A 235 -24.46 39.15 -17.01
CA GLY A 235 -24.82 38.06 -17.91
C GLY A 235 -23.97 36.84 -17.58
N SER A 236 -24.63 35.67 -17.57
CA SER A 236 -24.16 34.31 -17.35
C SER A 236 -22.67 34.03 -17.60
N PRO A 237 -22.00 33.17 -16.80
CA PRO A 237 -20.62 32.79 -17.08
C PRO A 237 -20.56 32.16 -18.48
N ALA A 238 -19.86 32.83 -19.39
CA ALA A 238 -19.58 32.33 -20.72
C ALA A 238 -18.79 31.03 -20.57
N ILE A 239 -19.40 29.91 -20.95
CA ILE A 239 -18.73 28.62 -21.05
C ILE A 239 -17.75 28.75 -22.22
N ASP A 240 -16.46 28.74 -21.91
CA ASP A 240 -15.38 28.87 -22.88
C ASP A 240 -15.33 27.61 -23.78
N PRO A 241 -15.63 27.72 -25.09
CA PRO A 241 -15.79 26.56 -25.99
C PRO A 241 -14.46 25.91 -26.41
N PHE A 242 -13.32 26.42 -25.93
CA PHE A 242 -11.97 25.91 -26.24
C PHE A 242 -11.23 25.32 -25.04
N LYS A 243 -11.88 25.21 -23.88
CA LYS A 243 -11.34 24.38 -22.80
C LYS A 243 -11.43 22.92 -23.27
N PRO A 244 -10.34 22.14 -23.31
CA PRO A 244 -10.47 20.70 -23.49
C PRO A 244 -11.39 20.22 -22.38
N GLN A 245 -12.56 19.69 -22.75
CA GLN A 245 -13.36 18.88 -21.85
C GLN A 245 -12.52 17.63 -21.61
N GLY A 246 -11.55 17.73 -20.70
CA GLY A 246 -11.03 16.53 -20.05
C GLY A 246 -12.25 15.81 -19.49
N ASP A 247 -12.37 14.52 -19.78
CA ASP A 247 -13.40 13.68 -19.18
C ASP A 247 -13.40 13.97 -17.68
N VAL A 248 -14.52 14.53 -17.19
CA VAL A 248 -14.66 14.88 -15.79
C VAL A 248 -14.69 13.56 -15.03
N PHE A 249 -13.57 13.22 -14.39
CA PHE A 249 -13.43 12.01 -13.60
C PHE A 249 -14.61 11.89 -12.63
N ASP A 250 -15.40 10.81 -12.77
CA ASP A 250 -16.51 10.54 -11.86
C ASP A 250 -16.06 9.53 -10.80
N PRO A 251 -15.79 9.96 -9.55
CA PRO A 251 -15.29 9.05 -8.53
C PRO A 251 -16.29 7.93 -8.16
N ALA A 252 -17.56 8.02 -8.57
CA ALA A 252 -18.55 6.97 -8.32
C ALA A 252 -18.51 5.82 -9.33
N ALA A 253 -17.92 6.04 -10.52
CA ALA A 253 -17.88 5.09 -11.63
C ALA A 253 -16.46 4.76 -12.08
N GLU A 254 -15.50 5.65 -11.82
CA GLU A 254 -14.11 5.55 -12.22
C GLU A 254 -13.19 5.46 -11.00
N GLN A 255 -12.09 4.74 -11.18
CA GLN A 255 -11.01 4.61 -10.20
C GLN A 255 -9.72 5.16 -10.79
N HIS A 256 -8.83 5.64 -9.94
CA HIS A 256 -7.45 5.90 -10.34
C HIS A 256 -6.66 4.59 -10.47
N THR A 257 -5.37 4.69 -10.78
CA THR A 257 -4.47 3.53 -10.78
C THR A 257 -4.59 2.78 -9.45
N GLY A 258 -4.87 1.49 -9.53
CA GLY A 258 -5.11 0.65 -8.37
C GLY A 258 -3.83 0.44 -7.56
N LEU A 259 -3.98 0.34 -6.24
CA LEU A 259 -2.88 0.19 -5.31
C LEU A 259 -3.23 -0.78 -4.19
N VAL A 260 -2.28 -1.65 -3.82
CA VAL A 260 -2.44 -2.58 -2.71
C VAL A 260 -1.71 -2.03 -1.48
N LEU A 261 -2.47 -1.65 -0.47
CA LEU A 261 -1.88 -1.04 0.72
C LEU A 261 -1.59 -2.09 1.80
N GLY A 262 -0.43 -2.00 2.47
CA GLY A 262 -0.20 -2.78 3.68
C GLY A 262 -1.25 -2.49 4.76
N ILE A 263 -1.84 -3.53 5.37
CA ILE A 263 -2.97 -3.36 6.29
C ILE A 263 -2.60 -2.49 7.49
N ALA A 264 -1.36 -2.57 7.99
CA ALA A 264 -0.88 -1.78 9.13
C ALA A 264 -0.70 -0.28 8.80
N LEU A 265 -0.64 0.11 7.52
CA LEU A 265 -0.71 1.51 7.11
C LEU A 265 -2.14 2.07 7.24
N SER A 266 -3.14 1.22 7.06
CA SER A 266 -4.55 1.61 7.14
C SER A 266 -5.16 1.43 8.52
N SER A 267 -4.61 0.56 9.38
CA SER A 267 -5.25 0.22 10.66
C SER A 267 -4.46 0.70 11.89
N TYR A 268 -5.18 0.90 12.99
CA TYR A 268 -4.61 1.11 14.31
C TYR A 268 -5.45 0.39 15.36
N ARG A 269 -4.85 0.09 16.51
CA ARG A 269 -5.57 -0.50 17.65
C ARG A 269 -5.95 0.60 18.63
N ASP A 270 -7.23 0.64 18.98
CA ASP A 270 -7.78 1.52 20.01
C ASP A 270 -7.39 1.02 21.42
N ASP A 271 -7.59 1.86 22.45
CA ASP A 271 -7.30 1.57 23.86
C ASP A 271 -8.03 0.30 24.36
N ASN A 272 -9.17 -0.01 23.74
CA ASN A 272 -9.96 -1.21 24.01
C ASN A 272 -9.42 -2.48 23.33
N GLY A 273 -8.27 -2.39 22.65
CA GLY A 273 -7.70 -3.47 21.85
C GLY A 273 -8.47 -3.80 20.56
N LYS A 274 -9.45 -2.96 20.18
CA LYS A 274 -10.22 -3.13 18.94
C LYS A 274 -9.46 -2.50 17.77
N GLU A 275 -9.35 -3.25 16.69
CA GLU A 275 -8.79 -2.74 15.43
C GLU A 275 -9.76 -1.75 14.78
N ARG A 276 -9.23 -0.61 14.34
CA ARG A 276 -9.94 0.45 13.62
C ARG A 276 -9.18 0.74 12.34
N PHE A 277 -9.92 1.11 11.30
CA PHE A 277 -9.39 1.45 9.99
C PHE A 277 -9.48 2.96 9.77
N LEU A 278 -8.37 3.55 9.36
CA LEU A 278 -8.24 4.92 8.87
C LEU A 278 -8.67 5.01 7.41
N LEU A 279 -8.33 3.98 6.63
CA LEU A 279 -8.61 3.87 5.20
C LEU A 279 -9.26 2.52 4.93
N LEU A 280 -10.08 2.46 3.90
CA LEU A 280 -10.71 1.24 3.39
C LEU A 280 -10.42 1.08 1.89
N PRO A 281 -10.46 -0.15 1.36
CA PRO A 281 -10.48 -0.36 -0.08
C PRO A 281 -11.63 0.45 -0.71
N GLY A 282 -11.30 1.24 -1.73
CA GLY A 282 -12.18 2.22 -2.37
C GLY A 282 -11.83 3.68 -2.07
N ASP A 283 -11.03 3.96 -1.04
CA ASP A 283 -10.52 5.30 -0.75
C ASP A 283 -9.37 5.68 -1.69
N ASP A 284 -9.24 6.98 -1.96
CA ASP A 284 -8.16 7.56 -2.76
C ASP A 284 -7.04 8.11 -1.86
N VAL A 285 -5.80 7.85 -2.27
CA VAL A 285 -4.59 8.30 -1.57
C VAL A 285 -3.64 8.97 -2.53
N MET A 286 -2.82 9.89 -2.02
CA MET A 286 -1.80 10.56 -2.81
C MET A 286 -0.43 9.96 -2.49
N LEU A 287 0.31 9.57 -3.51
CA LEU A 287 1.72 9.18 -3.39
C LEU A 287 2.60 10.25 -4.01
N THR A 288 3.65 10.62 -3.28
CA THR A 288 4.75 11.45 -3.77
C THR A 288 6.00 10.58 -3.87
N PHE A 289 6.57 10.47 -5.07
CA PHE A 289 7.76 9.66 -5.34
C PHE A 289 8.73 10.39 -6.28
N PRO A 290 10.05 10.13 -6.20
CA PRO A 290 11.01 10.70 -7.13
C PRO A 290 10.79 10.15 -8.55
N ASN A 291 10.91 11.01 -9.55
CA ASN A 291 10.94 10.61 -10.96
C ASN A 291 12.35 10.14 -11.36
N ALA A 292 12.45 9.47 -12.51
CA ALA A 292 13.72 8.99 -13.07
C ALA A 292 14.55 10.10 -13.77
N ALA A 293 14.19 11.38 -13.61
CA ALA A 293 14.92 12.47 -14.25
C ALA A 293 16.26 12.73 -13.55
N ILE A 294 17.18 13.39 -14.25
CA ILE A 294 18.48 13.81 -13.70
C ILE A 294 18.57 15.34 -13.84
N PRO A 295 18.51 16.12 -12.74
CA PRO A 295 18.34 15.70 -11.35
C PRO A 295 16.91 15.17 -11.04
N PRO A 296 16.74 14.30 -10.03
CA PRO A 296 15.45 13.72 -9.70
C PRO A 296 14.50 14.78 -9.15
N GLY A 297 13.33 14.90 -9.79
CA GLY A 297 12.20 15.72 -9.33
C GLY A 297 11.19 14.88 -8.56
N ALA A 298 10.31 15.52 -7.79
CA ALA A 298 9.18 14.85 -7.14
C ALA A 298 8.00 14.77 -8.12
N ALA A 299 7.46 13.57 -8.30
CA ALA A 299 6.19 13.31 -8.97
C ALA A 299 5.12 12.99 -7.92
N ASN A 300 3.90 13.43 -8.19
CA ASN A 300 2.73 13.13 -7.37
C ASN A 300 1.71 12.38 -8.22
N GLY A 301 1.06 11.38 -7.64
CA GLY A 301 -0.06 10.69 -8.27
C GLY A 301 -1.16 10.37 -7.26
N LYS A 302 -2.41 10.39 -7.71
CA LYS A 302 -3.54 9.84 -6.96
C LYS A 302 -3.73 8.37 -7.32
N PHE A 303 -3.98 7.54 -6.32
CA PHE A 303 -4.16 6.10 -6.46
C PHE A 303 -5.38 5.67 -5.66
N THR A 304 -6.09 4.65 -6.15
CA THR A 304 -7.24 4.07 -5.45
C THR A 304 -6.81 2.80 -4.75
N ILE A 305 -7.13 2.66 -3.46
CA ILE A 305 -6.83 1.44 -2.71
C ILE A 305 -7.75 0.33 -3.19
N VAL A 306 -7.20 -0.74 -3.76
CA VAL A 306 -7.99 -1.86 -4.31
C VAL A 306 -8.07 -3.06 -3.37
N ASP A 307 -7.00 -3.29 -2.60
CA ASP A 307 -6.92 -4.40 -1.67
C ASP A 307 -5.92 -4.08 -0.54
N PHE A 308 -5.96 -4.89 0.50
CA PHE A 308 -4.98 -4.87 1.57
C PHE A 308 -4.08 -6.09 1.55
N TYR A 309 -2.82 -5.83 1.86
CA TYR A 309 -1.79 -6.84 2.06
C TYR A 309 -1.58 -7.09 3.56
N GLU A 310 -1.72 -8.34 3.99
CA GLU A 310 -1.57 -8.78 5.39
C GLU A 310 -0.58 -9.95 5.49
N SER A 311 0.72 -9.64 5.63
CA SER A 311 1.78 -10.65 5.78
C SER A 311 1.88 -11.24 7.20
N LYS A 312 1.06 -10.72 8.13
CA LYS A 312 1.05 -11.05 9.56
C LYS A 312 2.30 -10.57 10.32
N MET A 313 3.14 -9.74 9.68
CA MET A 313 4.25 -9.03 10.30
C MET A 313 4.00 -7.54 10.15
N SER A 314 3.40 -6.93 11.18
CA SER A 314 2.91 -5.55 11.11
C SER A 314 3.97 -4.51 10.75
N GLU A 315 5.25 -4.77 11.04
CA GLU A 315 6.37 -3.89 10.66
C GLU A 315 6.62 -3.88 9.14
N TYR A 316 6.41 -5.02 8.46
CA TYR A 316 6.52 -5.09 7.00
C TYR A 316 5.26 -4.51 6.35
N ASP A 317 4.09 -4.85 6.89
CA ASP A 317 2.80 -4.29 6.43
C ASP A 317 2.69 -2.78 6.67
N SER A 318 3.57 -2.17 7.48
CA SER A 318 3.59 -0.72 7.73
C SER A 318 4.49 0.06 6.79
N THR A 319 5.19 -0.61 5.87
CA THR A 319 6.19 0.04 5.00
C THR A 319 5.85 -0.12 3.51
N PHE A 320 5.18 -1.20 3.11
CA PHE A 320 4.94 -1.50 1.70
C PHE A 320 3.60 -1.00 1.16
N VAL A 321 3.67 -0.52 -0.09
CA VAL A 321 2.58 0.05 -0.88
C VAL A 321 2.77 -0.33 -2.34
#